data_AF-A0A1B0CPY9-F1
#
_entry.id   AF-A0A1B0CPY9-F1
#
_cell.length_a   1.000
_cell.length_b   1.000
_cell.length_c   1.000
_cell.angle_alpha   90.00
_cell.angle_beta   90.00
_cell.angle_gamma   90.00
#
_symmetry.space_group_name_H-M   'P 1'
#
loop_
_entity.id
_entity.type
_entity.pdbx_description
1 polymer ?
#
loop_
_entity_poly.entity_id
_entity_poly.type
_entity_poly.pdbx_seq_one_letter_code
_entity_poly.pdbx_strand_id
1 'polypeptide(L)'
;MVSCGRRVGLLCVAIWSMAQSAGYLIASILGMRAFNCDVDMKTSQVNYFIYLLYFRQSSCGNETLDWDALEIWPAPEVEIPLPDTTEAVLRTQSIVTTYLILSILWLVASVMVVVAMFSPCMGRKTLKFFLYPWALVCIFVLIGDVTATYFHVWDIINTRNTVSLIDFLGIPYESEYYFYFNAIPPHIMILPALMMSLLSSRAVIGWFLNLSALIYVCVTIRKLSKKKQTPGVVDPQPFQPTNATTITTQHQGQAYQPQIATCPPFVQQQQPGSSQISQQQQGIYPSLSNFNEPGPSGTNKFG
;
A
#
# COMPACT_ATOMS: atom_id res chain seq x y z
N MET A 1 -14.95 19.00 -17.70
CA MET A 1 -13.53 18.64 -17.45
C MET A 1 -13.21 18.08 -16.05
N VAL A 2 -13.96 18.37 -14.97
CA VAL A 2 -13.68 17.88 -13.57
C VAL A 2 -13.81 16.35 -13.35
N SER A 3 -14.07 15.56 -14.39
CA SER A 3 -14.20 14.10 -14.28
C SER A 3 -12.89 13.35 -14.55
N CYS A 4 -11.99 13.91 -15.36
CA CYS A 4 -10.76 13.22 -15.75
C CYS A 4 -9.77 13.10 -14.59
N GLY A 5 -9.47 14.21 -13.90
CA GLY A 5 -8.49 14.22 -12.80
C GLY A 5 -8.85 13.32 -11.62
N ARG A 6 -10.14 13.08 -11.35
CA ARG A 6 -10.57 12.14 -10.30
C ARG A 6 -10.28 10.68 -10.65
N ARG A 7 -10.49 10.31 -11.90
CA ARG A 7 -10.21 8.95 -12.37
C ARG A 7 -8.71 8.66 -12.32
N VAL A 8 -7.90 9.62 -12.77
CA VAL A 8 -6.44 9.54 -12.71
C VAL A 8 -5.96 9.42 -11.27
N GLY A 9 -6.46 10.26 -10.35
CA GLY A 9 -6.06 10.18 -8.94
C GLY A 9 -6.42 8.85 -8.27
N LEU A 10 -7.62 8.31 -8.53
CA LEU A 10 -7.99 6.97 -8.04
C LEU A 10 -7.09 5.86 -8.62
N LEU A 11 -6.72 5.98 -9.89
CA LEU A 11 -5.82 5.01 -10.54
C LEU A 11 -4.42 5.06 -9.91
N CYS A 12 -3.87 6.27 -9.68
CA CYS A 12 -2.59 6.44 -8.99
C CYS A 12 -2.62 5.81 -7.58
N VAL A 13 -3.69 6.06 -6.82
CA VAL A 13 -3.88 5.47 -5.48
C VAL A 13 -3.93 3.94 -5.56
N ALA A 14 -4.70 3.38 -6.49
CA ALA A 14 -4.82 1.93 -6.63
C ALA A 14 -3.50 1.27 -7.03
N ILE A 15 -2.76 1.84 -7.99
CA ILE A 15 -1.44 1.34 -8.41
C ILE A 15 -0.43 1.42 -7.26
N TRP A 16 -0.41 2.53 -6.53
CA TRP A 16 0.43 2.68 -5.34
C TRP A 16 0.13 1.60 -4.30
N SER A 17 -1.15 1.38 -3.98
CA SER A 17 -1.57 0.34 -3.03
C SER A 17 -1.25 -1.07 -3.52
N MET A 18 -1.34 -1.35 -4.83
CA MET A 18 -0.92 -2.62 -5.40
C MET A 18 0.57 -2.87 -5.20
N ALA A 19 1.42 -1.88 -5.53
CA ALA A 19 2.87 -2.01 -5.35
C ALA A 19 3.24 -2.24 -3.87
N GLN A 20 2.63 -1.47 -2.97
CA GLN A 20 2.90 -1.61 -1.54
C GLN A 20 2.38 -2.94 -0.98
N SER A 21 1.14 -3.34 -1.30
CA SER A 21 0.59 -4.63 -0.86
C SER A 21 1.40 -5.81 -1.38
N ALA A 22 1.89 -5.77 -2.61
CA ALA A 22 2.78 -6.81 -3.15
C ALA A 22 4.11 -6.88 -2.38
N GLY A 23 4.74 -5.73 -2.08
CA GLY A 23 5.97 -5.69 -1.29
C GLY A 23 5.79 -6.28 0.12
N TYR A 24 4.71 -5.91 0.81
CA TYR A 24 4.39 -6.47 2.14
C TYR A 24 4.00 -7.94 2.07
N LEU A 25 3.31 -8.38 1.02
CA LEU A 25 3.00 -9.79 0.81
C LEU A 25 4.29 -10.63 0.71
N ILE A 26 5.26 -10.17 -0.09
CA ILE A 26 6.57 -10.83 -0.21
C ILE A 26 7.28 -10.86 1.14
N ALA A 27 7.34 -9.72 1.85
CA ALA A 27 7.97 -9.63 3.17
C ALA A 27 7.31 -10.57 4.19
N SER A 28 5.97 -10.65 4.21
CA SER A 28 5.24 -11.56 5.10
C SER A 28 5.47 -13.04 4.75
N ILE A 29 5.55 -13.39 3.46
CA ILE A 29 5.89 -14.75 3.04
C ILE A 29 7.31 -15.11 3.50
N LEU A 30 8.28 -14.20 3.33
CA LEU A 30 9.64 -14.41 3.81
C LEU A 30 9.69 -14.55 5.34
N GLY A 31 8.93 -13.74 6.08
CA GLY A 31 8.81 -13.86 7.54
C GLY A 31 8.22 -15.21 7.98
N MET A 32 7.18 -15.70 7.28
CA MET A 32 6.61 -17.02 7.54
C MET A 32 7.60 -18.15 7.23
N ARG A 33 8.36 -18.03 6.14
CA ARG A 33 9.41 -19.00 5.80
C ARG A 33 10.57 -18.98 6.80
N ALA A 34 10.94 -17.81 7.30
CA ALA A 34 11.92 -17.68 8.38
C ALA A 34 11.44 -18.35 9.68
N PHE A 35 10.16 -18.15 10.04
CA PHE A 35 9.53 -18.81 11.18
C PHE A 35 9.51 -20.34 11.04
N ASN A 36 9.23 -20.85 9.83
CA ASN A 36 9.27 -22.29 9.52
C ASN A 36 10.69 -22.82 9.26
N CYS A 37 11.73 -21.99 9.42
CA CYS A 37 13.14 -22.36 9.23
C CYS A 37 13.50 -22.84 7.82
N ASP A 38 12.76 -22.35 6.82
CA ASP A 38 13.06 -22.54 5.40
C ASP A 38 14.11 -21.54 4.86
N VAL A 39 14.50 -20.55 5.67
CA VAL A 39 15.44 -19.49 5.32
C VAL A 39 16.61 -19.54 6.28
N ASP A 40 17.81 -19.72 5.74
CA ASP A 40 19.04 -19.63 6.53
C ASP A 40 19.31 -18.18 6.91
N MET A 41 19.16 -17.87 8.20
CA MET A 41 19.45 -16.55 8.78
C MET A 41 20.80 -16.49 9.49
N LYS A 42 21.64 -17.53 9.40
CA LYS A 42 22.96 -17.58 10.05
C LYS A 42 24.05 -16.86 9.25
N THR A 43 23.74 -16.37 8.04
CA THR A 43 24.73 -15.80 7.11
C THR A 43 25.36 -14.49 7.59
N SER A 44 24.73 -13.77 8.51
CA SER A 44 25.27 -12.54 9.09
C SER A 44 24.81 -12.38 10.54
N GLN A 45 25.65 -11.73 11.35
CA GLN A 45 25.37 -11.48 12.76
C GLN A 45 24.00 -10.81 12.97
N VAL A 46 23.67 -9.81 12.14
CA VAL A 46 22.39 -9.09 12.22
C VAL A 46 21.20 -9.98 11.87
N ASN A 47 21.31 -10.79 10.81
CA ASN A 47 20.23 -11.69 10.41
C ASN A 47 20.00 -12.76 11.48
N TYR A 48 21.08 -13.29 12.06
CA TYR A 48 20.99 -14.27 13.13
C TYR A 48 20.36 -13.65 14.38
N PHE A 49 20.69 -12.39 14.68
CA PHE A 49 20.09 -11.66 15.80
C PHE A 49 18.59 -11.37 15.57
N ILE A 50 18.18 -11.03 14.34
CA ILE A 50 16.77 -10.94 13.95
C ILE A 50 16.07 -12.29 14.16
N TYR A 51 16.70 -13.39 13.73
CA TYR A 51 16.17 -14.73 13.92
C TYR A 51 15.97 -15.04 15.41
N LEU A 52 16.99 -14.84 16.24
CA LEU A 52 16.93 -15.10 17.68
C LEU A 52 15.80 -14.34 18.38
N LEU A 53 15.63 -13.06 18.05
CA LEU A 53 14.63 -12.20 18.71
C LEU A 53 13.20 -12.43 18.22
N TYR A 54 13.02 -12.79 16.95
CA TYR A 54 11.71 -12.68 16.30
C TYR A 54 11.20 -13.94 15.60
N PHE A 55 12.08 -14.88 15.25
CA PHE A 55 11.72 -16.06 14.45
C PHE A 55 12.17 -17.39 15.07
N ARG A 56 12.90 -17.38 16.18
CA ARG A 56 13.41 -18.59 16.81
C ARG A 56 12.27 -19.44 17.38
N GLN A 57 12.25 -20.71 16.98
CA GLN A 57 11.35 -21.73 17.49
C GLN A 57 12.14 -23.02 17.74
N SER A 58 11.85 -23.74 18.83
CA SER A 58 12.54 -24.99 19.17
C SER A 58 12.37 -26.10 18.12
N SER A 59 11.27 -26.09 17.35
CA SER A 59 11.03 -27.03 16.26
C SER A 59 12.08 -26.98 15.14
N CYS A 60 12.89 -25.92 15.09
CA CYS A 60 13.93 -25.76 14.08
C CYS A 60 15.25 -26.45 14.43
N GLY A 61 15.30 -27.23 15.51
CA GLY A 61 16.45 -28.06 15.88
C GLY A 61 17.65 -27.30 16.43
N ASN A 62 17.55 -25.98 16.62
CA ASN A 62 18.57 -25.16 17.26
C ASN A 62 18.17 -24.93 18.72
N GLU A 63 18.42 -25.92 19.58
CA GLU A 63 18.25 -25.79 21.03
C GLU A 63 19.36 -24.92 21.65
N THR A 64 20.51 -24.81 20.98
CA THR A 64 21.68 -24.05 21.43
C THR A 64 21.91 -22.78 20.62
N LEU A 65 22.51 -21.76 21.25
CA LEU A 65 22.99 -20.56 20.57
C LEU A 65 24.16 -20.90 19.64
N ASP A 66 24.16 -20.30 18.46
CA ASP A 66 25.26 -20.36 17.50
C ASP A 66 26.20 -19.19 17.77
N TRP A 67 27.20 -19.43 18.61
CA TRP A 67 28.16 -18.41 19.06
C TRP A 67 29.02 -17.86 17.92
N ASP A 68 29.30 -18.70 16.92
CA ASP A 68 30.03 -18.30 15.73
C ASP A 68 29.22 -17.31 14.89
N ALA A 69 27.91 -17.55 14.73
CA ALA A 69 27.00 -16.61 14.06
C ALA A 69 26.84 -15.27 14.83
N LEU A 70 27.09 -15.27 16.15
CA LEU A 70 27.16 -14.04 16.96
C LEU A 70 28.53 -13.35 16.93
N GLU A 71 29.52 -13.94 16.28
CA GLU A 71 30.91 -13.46 16.25
C GLU A 71 31.54 -13.34 17.66
N ILE A 72 31.12 -14.21 18.59
CA ILE A 72 31.67 -14.27 19.95
C ILE A 72 32.73 -15.38 20.00
N TRP A 73 33.99 -15.00 20.20
CA TRP A 73 35.10 -15.94 20.27
C TRP A 73 35.99 -15.73 21.51
N PRO A 74 36.40 -16.79 22.22
CA PRO A 74 36.03 -18.20 22.01
C PRO A 74 34.57 -18.48 22.40
N ALA A 75 33.96 -19.48 21.76
CA ALA A 75 32.63 -19.95 22.14
C ALA A 75 32.65 -20.46 23.59
N PRO A 76 31.67 -20.08 24.43
CA PRO A 76 31.56 -20.62 25.78
C PRO A 76 31.33 -22.13 25.76
N GLU A 77 31.93 -22.84 26.72
CA GLU A 77 31.63 -24.25 26.99
C GLU A 77 30.28 -24.45 27.70
N VAL A 78 29.58 -23.35 28.01
CA VAL A 78 28.33 -23.34 28.77
C VAL A 78 27.14 -23.41 27.84
N GLU A 79 26.31 -24.44 28.01
CA GLU A 79 25.02 -24.57 27.33
C GLU A 79 24.01 -23.62 27.98
N ILE A 80 23.51 -22.64 27.22
CA ILE A 80 22.50 -21.70 27.72
C ILE A 80 21.12 -22.31 27.51
N PRO A 81 20.33 -22.55 28.57
CA PRO A 81 18.97 -23.04 28.43
C PRO A 81 18.11 -21.94 27.81
N LEU A 82 17.72 -22.12 26.55
CA LEU A 82 16.83 -21.20 25.85
C LEU A 82 15.37 -21.68 25.95
N PRO A 83 14.40 -20.80 26.21
CA PRO A 83 12.99 -21.20 26.20
C PRO A 83 12.55 -21.61 24.78
N ASP A 84 11.55 -22.50 24.64
CA ASP A 84 11.07 -23.00 23.34
C ASP A 84 10.68 -21.87 22.36
N THR A 85 9.95 -20.89 22.89
CA THR A 85 9.49 -19.70 22.18
C THR A 85 9.42 -18.54 23.15
N THR A 86 9.79 -17.34 22.71
CA THR A 86 9.62 -16.11 23.49
C THR A 86 8.31 -15.41 23.14
N GLU A 87 7.83 -14.51 24.02
CA GLU A 87 6.64 -13.70 23.75
C GLU A 87 6.82 -12.85 22.48
N ALA A 88 8.03 -12.34 22.25
CA ALA A 88 8.36 -11.55 21.07
C ALA A 88 8.19 -12.33 19.76
N VAL A 89 8.59 -13.61 19.75
CA VAL A 89 8.42 -14.51 18.60
C VAL A 89 6.93 -14.74 18.31
N LEU A 90 6.13 -15.09 19.32
CA LEU A 90 4.69 -15.33 19.15
C LEU A 90 3.95 -14.07 18.65
N ARG A 91 4.33 -12.91 19.17
CA ARG A 91 3.80 -11.63 18.74
C ARG A 91 4.18 -11.31 17.30
N THR A 92 5.45 -11.49 16.93
CA THR A 92 5.90 -11.28 15.54
C THR A 92 5.21 -12.24 14.57
N GLN A 93 5.06 -13.51 14.93
CA GLN A 93 4.31 -14.48 14.12
C GLN A 93 2.87 -14.00 13.87
N SER A 94 2.20 -13.51 14.91
CA SER A 94 0.84 -12.96 14.82
C SER A 94 0.78 -11.73 13.93
N ILE A 95 1.75 -10.81 14.05
CA ILE A 95 1.87 -9.61 13.22
C ILE A 95 2.11 -10.00 11.75
N VAL A 96 3.08 -10.87 11.47
CA VAL A 96 3.44 -11.34 10.12
C VAL A 96 2.25 -12.03 9.44
N THR A 97 1.54 -12.90 10.17
CA THR A 97 0.33 -13.58 9.67
C THR A 97 -0.80 -12.59 9.38
N THR A 98 -1.01 -11.61 10.25
CA THR A 98 -2.01 -10.56 10.05
C THR A 98 -1.68 -9.73 8.81
N TYR A 99 -0.41 -9.35 8.63
CA TYR A 99 0.03 -8.63 7.44
C TYR A 99 -0.08 -9.45 6.16
N LEU A 100 0.14 -10.76 6.22
CA LEU A 100 -0.05 -11.65 5.08
C LEU A 100 -1.50 -11.56 4.58
N ILE A 101 -2.46 -11.75 5.49
CA ILE A 101 -3.90 -11.72 5.17
C ILE A 101 -4.32 -10.33 4.67
N LEU A 102 -3.94 -9.27 5.41
CA LEU A 102 -4.28 -7.90 5.02
C LEU A 102 -3.67 -7.51 3.67
N SER A 103 -2.44 -7.96 3.36
CA SER A 103 -1.78 -7.65 2.08
C SER A 103 -2.48 -8.33 0.91
N ILE A 104 -2.92 -9.59 1.06
CA ILE A 104 -3.70 -10.29 0.03
C ILE A 104 -5.03 -9.56 -0.20
N LEU A 105 -5.78 -9.26 0.87
CA LEU A 105 -7.05 -8.55 0.76
C LEU A 105 -6.87 -7.17 0.13
N TRP A 106 -5.81 -6.46 0.48
CA TRP A 106 -5.56 -5.11 -0.03
C TRP A 106 -5.12 -5.12 -1.49
N LEU A 107 -4.34 -6.11 -1.90
CA LEU A 107 -3.96 -6.33 -3.29
C LEU A 107 -5.18 -6.62 -4.16
N VAL A 108 -6.03 -7.57 -3.73
CA VAL A 108 -7.28 -7.91 -4.43
C VAL A 108 -8.20 -6.69 -4.54
N ALA A 109 -8.41 -5.97 -3.44
CA ALA A 109 -9.24 -4.77 -3.43
C ALA A 109 -8.67 -3.68 -4.38
N SER A 110 -7.35 -3.54 -4.46
CA SER A 110 -6.71 -2.57 -5.35
C SER A 110 -6.86 -2.96 -6.83
N VAL A 111 -6.68 -4.24 -7.16
CA VAL A 111 -6.96 -4.77 -8.52
C VAL A 111 -8.42 -4.54 -8.91
N MET A 112 -9.36 -4.79 -8.00
CA MET A 112 -10.78 -4.53 -8.23
C MET A 112 -11.06 -3.05 -8.54
N VAL A 113 -10.40 -2.12 -7.84
CA VAL A 113 -10.50 -0.68 -8.15
C VAL A 113 -9.93 -0.37 -9.54
N VAL A 114 -8.79 -0.95 -9.91
CA VAL A 114 -8.21 -0.77 -11.26
C VAL A 114 -9.17 -1.27 -12.35
N VAL A 115 -9.70 -2.48 -12.23
CA VAL A 115 -10.68 -3.05 -13.18
C VAL A 115 -11.94 -2.17 -13.25
N ALA A 116 -12.41 -1.68 -12.11
CA ALA A 116 -13.53 -0.75 -12.03
C ALA A 116 -13.29 0.55 -12.81
N MET A 117 -12.05 1.03 -12.85
CA MET A 117 -11.66 2.25 -13.53
C MET A 117 -11.57 2.10 -15.05
N PHE A 118 -11.18 0.92 -15.54
CA PHE A 118 -11.08 0.61 -16.97
C PHE A 118 -12.40 0.16 -17.60
N SER A 119 -13.40 -0.20 -16.80
CA SER A 119 -14.69 -0.69 -17.30
C SER A 119 -15.57 0.47 -17.82
N PRO A 120 -15.85 0.56 -19.14
CA PRO A 120 -16.61 1.67 -19.72
C PRO A 120 -18.08 1.68 -19.27
N CYS A 121 -18.62 0.50 -18.93
CA CYS A 121 -20.03 0.32 -18.58
C CYS A 121 -20.32 0.54 -17.07
N MET A 122 -19.30 0.83 -16.25
CA MET A 122 -19.52 0.90 -14.81
C MET A 122 -20.16 2.20 -14.35
N GLY A 123 -21.38 2.07 -13.86
CA GLY A 123 -22.11 3.14 -13.20
C GLY A 123 -21.47 3.56 -11.87
N ARG A 124 -21.86 4.75 -11.37
CA ARG A 124 -21.36 5.32 -10.11
C ARG A 124 -21.60 4.43 -8.88
N LYS A 125 -22.69 3.65 -8.89
CA LYS A 125 -23.03 2.73 -7.80
C LYS A 125 -22.01 1.59 -7.73
N THR A 126 -21.69 0.99 -8.87
CA THR A 126 -20.72 -0.09 -8.98
C THR A 126 -19.32 0.37 -8.60
N LEU A 127 -18.88 1.57 -9.04
CA LEU A 127 -17.57 2.10 -8.62
C LEU A 127 -17.45 2.24 -7.09
N LYS A 128 -18.51 2.69 -6.40
CA LYS A 128 -18.47 2.76 -4.94
C LYS A 128 -18.35 1.39 -4.29
N PHE A 129 -19.07 0.40 -4.82
CA PHE A 129 -19.03 -0.96 -4.32
C PHE A 129 -17.60 -1.50 -4.28
N PHE A 130 -16.74 -1.13 -5.24
CA PHE A 130 -15.32 -1.50 -5.24
C PHE A 130 -14.43 -0.62 -4.35
N LEU A 131 -14.76 0.67 -4.19
CA LEU A 131 -14.00 1.58 -3.34
C LEU A 131 -14.20 1.33 -1.83
N TYR A 132 -15.36 0.80 -1.41
CA TYR A 132 -15.65 0.53 0.00
C TYR A 132 -14.75 -0.57 0.61
N PRO A 133 -14.62 -1.77 0.01
CA PRO A 133 -13.71 -2.81 0.49
C PRO A 133 -12.26 -2.31 0.54
N TRP A 134 -11.81 -1.57 -0.48
CA TRP A 134 -10.46 -0.99 -0.47
C TRP A 134 -10.25 -0.05 0.72
N ALA A 135 -11.21 0.85 0.99
CA ALA A 135 -11.11 1.80 2.10
C ALA A 135 -11.13 1.07 3.45
N LEU A 136 -11.98 0.05 3.60
CA LEU A 136 -12.07 -0.77 4.81
C LEU A 136 -10.75 -1.48 5.09
N VAL A 137 -10.18 -2.18 4.10
CA VAL A 137 -8.89 -2.87 4.27
C VAL A 137 -7.77 -1.87 4.56
N CYS A 138 -7.76 -0.71 3.91
CA CYS A 138 -6.79 0.36 4.18
C CYS A 138 -6.85 0.85 5.64
N ILE A 139 -8.05 0.95 6.24
CA ILE A 139 -8.20 1.27 7.67
C ILE A 139 -7.55 0.20 8.55
N PHE A 140 -7.80 -1.08 8.29
CA PHE A 140 -7.20 -2.16 9.05
C PHE A 140 -5.68 -2.20 8.92
N VAL A 141 -5.15 -1.93 7.71
CA VAL A 141 -3.70 -1.79 7.48
C VAL A 141 -3.13 -0.65 8.33
N LEU A 142 -3.75 0.52 8.33
CA LEU A 142 -3.27 1.67 9.13
C LEU A 142 -3.26 1.39 10.64
N ILE A 143 -4.27 0.68 11.15
CA ILE A 143 -4.32 0.25 12.56
C ILE A 143 -3.20 -0.75 12.82
N GLY A 144 -3.06 -1.77 11.97
CA GLY A 144 -2.00 -2.78 12.06
C GLY A 144 -0.60 -2.16 12.08
N ASP A 145 -0.35 -1.16 11.24
CA ASP A 145 0.91 -0.40 11.20
C ASP A 145 1.21 0.30 12.53
N VAL A 146 0.22 0.97 13.14
CA VAL A 146 0.41 1.62 14.45
C VAL A 146 0.67 0.57 15.54
N THR A 147 -0.10 -0.51 15.56
CA THR A 147 0.06 -1.60 16.54
C THR A 147 1.43 -2.28 16.43
N ALA A 148 1.86 -2.65 15.23
CA ALA A 148 3.15 -3.28 15.00
C ALA A 148 4.32 -2.33 15.29
N THR A 149 4.19 -1.05 14.92
CA THR A 149 5.19 -0.02 15.26
C THR A 149 5.34 0.14 16.76
N TYR A 150 4.23 0.21 17.51
CA TYR A 150 4.25 0.33 18.96
C TYR A 150 5.05 -0.82 19.61
N PHE A 151 4.78 -2.07 19.22
CA PHE A 151 5.48 -3.22 19.76
C PHE A 151 6.97 -3.24 19.40
N HIS A 152 7.34 -2.93 18.16
CA HIS A 152 8.75 -2.92 17.78
C HIS A 152 9.54 -1.73 18.37
N VAL A 153 8.89 -0.59 18.60
CA VAL A 153 9.49 0.51 19.38
C VAL A 153 9.68 0.09 20.85
N TRP A 154 8.73 -0.64 21.41
CA TRP A 154 8.87 -1.22 22.75
C TRP A 154 10.05 -2.20 22.80
N ASP A 155 10.25 -3.01 21.76
CA ASP A 155 11.40 -3.92 21.66
C ASP A 155 12.74 -3.18 21.63
N ILE A 156 12.83 -2.01 20.99
CA ILE A 156 14.05 -1.18 21.01
C ILE A 156 14.44 -0.83 22.46
N ILE A 157 13.46 -0.52 23.31
CA ILE A 157 13.71 -0.17 24.71
C ILE A 157 14.23 -1.40 25.48
N ASN A 158 13.63 -2.57 25.25
CA ASN A 158 13.98 -3.81 25.96
C ASN A 158 15.23 -4.51 25.41
N THR A 159 15.73 -4.13 24.23
CA THR A 159 16.95 -4.70 23.64
C THR A 159 18.17 -3.77 23.72
N ARG A 160 18.02 -2.59 24.35
CA ARG A 160 19.07 -1.56 24.40
C ARG A 160 20.28 -1.94 25.28
N ASN A 161 20.03 -2.69 26.35
CA ASN A 161 21.05 -3.07 27.33
C ASN A 161 21.16 -4.59 27.42
N THR A 162 22.34 -5.11 27.73
CA THR A 162 22.62 -6.55 27.87
C THR A 162 21.66 -7.25 28.82
N VAL A 163 21.41 -6.69 30.01
CA VAL A 163 20.49 -7.28 30.99
C VAL A 163 19.07 -7.39 30.43
N SER A 164 18.58 -6.32 29.81
CA SER A 164 17.24 -6.29 29.22
C SER A 164 17.14 -7.23 28.03
N LEU A 165 18.20 -7.38 27.25
CA LEU A 165 18.27 -8.32 26.13
C LEU A 165 18.19 -9.78 26.62
N ILE A 166 18.96 -10.14 27.66
CA ILE A 166 18.92 -11.49 28.25
C ILE A 166 17.52 -11.80 28.76
N ASP A 167 16.89 -10.85 29.47
CA ASP A 167 15.50 -10.95 29.94
C ASP A 167 14.51 -11.07 28.77
N PHE A 168 14.70 -10.28 27.71
CA PHE A 168 13.88 -10.33 26.50
C PHE A 168 13.96 -11.68 25.76
N LEU A 169 15.13 -12.32 25.78
CA LEU A 169 15.33 -13.67 25.26
C LEU A 169 14.75 -14.76 26.19
N GLY A 170 14.30 -14.39 27.39
CA GLY A 170 13.78 -15.30 28.41
C GLY A 170 14.86 -16.21 29.00
N ILE A 171 16.13 -15.78 28.96
CA ILE A 171 17.26 -16.52 29.52
C ILE A 171 17.37 -16.19 31.01
N PRO A 172 17.49 -17.19 31.91
CA PRO A 172 17.68 -16.92 33.33
C PRO A 172 18.97 -16.11 33.56
N TYR A 173 18.91 -15.11 34.43
CA TYR A 173 20.06 -14.24 34.66
C TYR A 173 21.18 -14.97 35.41
N GLU A 174 22.31 -15.15 34.75
CA GLU A 174 23.57 -15.63 35.33
C GLU A 174 24.73 -14.70 34.92
N SER A 175 25.73 -14.55 35.81
CA SER A 175 26.85 -13.64 35.57
C SER A 175 27.69 -14.01 34.36
N GLU A 176 27.75 -15.30 34.02
CA GLU A 176 28.48 -15.80 32.86
C GLU A 176 27.79 -15.37 31.56
N TYR A 177 26.46 -15.52 31.46
CA TYR A 177 25.71 -15.08 30.28
C TYR A 177 25.85 -13.57 30.05
N TYR A 178 25.80 -12.78 31.14
CA TYR A 178 26.02 -11.34 31.05
C TYR A 178 27.37 -11.01 30.40
N PHE A 179 28.44 -11.71 30.77
CA PHE A 179 29.76 -11.49 30.19
C PHE A 179 29.79 -11.72 28.68
N TYR A 180 29.20 -12.82 28.19
CA TYR A 180 29.16 -13.14 26.76
C TYR A 180 28.26 -12.19 25.96
N PHE A 181 27.04 -11.92 26.43
CA PHE A 181 26.15 -10.99 25.74
C PHE A 181 26.68 -9.56 25.77
N ASN A 182 27.43 -9.15 26.80
CA ASN A 182 28.05 -7.82 26.85
C ASN A 182 29.20 -7.66 25.84
N ALA A 183 29.73 -8.75 25.27
CA ALA A 183 30.69 -8.69 24.17
C ALA A 183 30.03 -8.29 22.84
N ILE A 184 28.70 -8.45 22.71
CA ILE A 184 27.98 -8.02 21.50
C ILE A 184 28.00 -6.49 21.44
N PRO A 185 28.38 -5.87 20.31
CA PRO A 185 28.39 -4.43 20.20
C PRO A 185 26.97 -3.84 20.40
N PRO A 186 26.80 -2.76 21.21
CA PRO A 186 25.47 -2.19 21.50
C PRO A 186 24.68 -1.76 20.26
N HIS A 187 25.36 -1.37 19.18
CA HIS A 187 24.71 -0.99 17.94
C HIS A 187 24.09 -2.19 17.19
N ILE A 188 24.65 -3.39 17.33
CA ILE A 188 24.09 -4.62 16.76
C ILE A 188 22.86 -5.06 17.56
N MET A 189 22.88 -4.88 18.89
CA MET A 189 21.75 -5.26 19.76
C MET A 189 20.45 -4.54 19.38
N ILE A 190 20.54 -3.25 19.07
CA ILE A 190 19.37 -2.41 18.75
C ILE A 190 18.89 -2.61 17.31
N LEU A 191 19.77 -3.08 16.42
CA LEU A 191 19.54 -3.05 14.98
C LEU A 191 18.33 -3.89 14.53
N PRO A 192 18.08 -5.12 15.03
CA PRO A 192 16.88 -5.87 14.65
C PRO A 192 15.57 -5.16 15.00
N ALA A 193 15.46 -4.64 16.23
CA ALA A 193 14.26 -3.94 16.66
C ALA A 193 14.05 -2.65 15.86
N LEU A 194 15.13 -1.95 15.52
CA LEU A 194 15.08 -0.80 14.61
C LEU A 194 14.63 -1.21 13.20
N MET A 195 15.19 -2.27 12.62
CA MET A 195 14.83 -2.77 11.29
C MET A 195 13.36 -3.21 11.24
N MET A 196 12.90 -3.94 12.25
CA MET A 196 11.50 -4.38 12.37
C MET A 196 10.55 -3.19 12.57
N SER A 197 10.96 -2.17 13.33
CA SER A 197 10.19 -0.92 13.52
C SER A 197 10.11 -0.08 12.24
N LEU A 198 11.21 0.03 11.49
CA LEU A 198 11.21 0.70 10.19
C LEU A 198 10.34 -0.04 9.16
N LEU A 199 10.38 -1.38 9.17
CA LEU A 199 9.56 -2.21 8.30
C LEU A 199 8.07 -2.13 8.67
N SER A 200 7.72 -2.14 9.97
CA SER A 200 6.33 -2.08 10.43
C SER A 200 5.70 -0.69 10.28
N SER A 201 6.48 0.38 10.44
CA SER A 201 6.02 1.77 10.24
C SER A 201 5.83 2.13 8.76
N ARG A 202 6.14 1.21 7.84
CA ARG A 202 6.15 1.40 6.37
C ARG A 202 7.01 2.56 5.89
N ALA A 203 8.01 2.90 6.70
CA ALA A 203 8.54 4.25 6.83
C ALA A 203 7.40 5.26 7.09
N VAL A 204 7.58 6.16 8.06
CA VAL A 204 6.59 7.16 8.46
C VAL A 204 5.93 7.88 7.26
N ILE A 205 6.69 8.12 6.19
CA ILE A 205 6.21 8.70 4.93
C ILE A 205 5.13 7.84 4.26
N GLY A 206 5.35 6.53 4.14
CA GLY A 206 4.39 5.59 3.53
C GLY A 206 3.07 5.54 4.29
N TRP A 207 3.12 5.64 5.62
CA TRP A 207 1.92 5.73 6.46
C TRP A 207 1.10 6.99 6.17
N PHE A 208 1.74 8.17 6.10
CA PHE A 208 1.05 9.42 5.77
C PHE A 208 0.46 9.42 4.34
N LEU A 209 1.15 8.78 3.38
CA LEU A 209 0.64 8.60 2.02
C LEU A 209 -0.64 7.75 2.01
N ASN A 210 -0.67 6.65 2.76
CA ASN A 210 -1.85 5.79 2.88
C ASN A 210 -3.01 6.51 3.58
N LEU A 211 -2.75 7.27 4.64
CA LEU A 211 -3.76 8.08 5.30
C LEU A 211 -4.34 9.14 4.35
N SER A 212 -3.49 9.81 3.58
CA SER A 212 -3.90 10.80 2.57
C SER A 212 -4.74 10.16 1.46
N ALA A 213 -4.33 8.99 0.98
CA ALA A 213 -5.07 8.21 -0.02
C ALA A 213 -6.44 7.78 0.51
N LEU A 214 -6.53 7.34 1.78
CA LEU A 214 -7.79 6.99 2.44
C LEU A 214 -8.73 8.19 2.51
N ILE A 215 -8.24 9.36 2.93
CA ILE A 215 -9.03 10.61 2.97
C ILE A 215 -9.53 10.96 1.56
N TYR A 216 -8.65 10.88 0.54
CA TYR A 216 -8.99 11.14 -0.86
C TYR A 216 -10.09 10.21 -1.38
N VAL A 217 -9.98 8.90 -1.12
CA VAL A 217 -10.98 7.91 -1.53
C VAL A 217 -12.30 8.14 -0.79
N CYS A 218 -12.28 8.39 0.51
CA CYS A 218 -13.48 8.71 1.31
C CYS A 218 -14.22 9.95 0.78
N VAL A 219 -13.50 11.03 0.47
CA VAL A 219 -14.06 12.23 -0.16
C VAL A 219 -14.65 11.91 -1.53
N THR A 220 -13.99 11.06 -2.31
CA THR A 220 -14.45 10.64 -3.63
C THR A 220 -15.75 9.82 -3.53
N ILE A 221 -15.83 8.86 -2.60
CA ILE A 221 -17.04 8.08 -2.30
C ILE A 221 -18.20 9.03 -1.94
N ARG A 222 -17.97 10.00 -1.03
CA ARG A 222 -18.98 11.00 -0.64
C ARG A 222 -19.47 11.83 -1.83
N LYS A 223 -18.55 12.29 -2.68
CA LYS A 223 -18.89 13.05 -3.91
C LYS A 223 -19.68 12.21 -4.91
N LEU A 224 -19.40 10.91 -5.01
CA LEU A 224 -20.18 9.98 -5.84
C LEU A 224 -21.57 9.70 -5.24
N SER A 225 -21.76 9.91 -3.93
CA SER A 225 -23.04 9.71 -3.21
C SER A 225 -24.00 10.88 -3.28
N LYS A 226 -23.52 12.09 -3.51
CA LYS A 226 -24.41 13.20 -3.83
C LYS A 226 -25.14 12.91 -5.15
N LYS A 227 -26.45 12.63 -5.08
CA LYS A 227 -27.31 12.55 -6.27
C LYS A 227 -27.09 13.85 -7.03
N LYS A 228 -26.70 13.79 -8.30
CA LYS A 228 -27.04 14.90 -9.18
C LYS A 228 -28.57 14.87 -9.18
N GLN A 229 -29.23 15.90 -8.65
CA GLN A 229 -30.59 16.17 -9.07
C GLN A 229 -30.53 16.11 -10.59
N THR A 230 -31.17 15.09 -11.16
CA THR A 230 -31.50 15.11 -12.57
C THR A 230 -32.18 16.45 -12.75
N PRO A 231 -31.67 17.38 -13.58
CA PRO A 231 -32.42 18.59 -13.90
C PRO A 231 -33.81 18.09 -14.25
N GLY A 232 -34.81 18.55 -13.48
CA GLY A 232 -36.12 17.93 -13.44
C GLY A 232 -36.50 17.55 -14.85
N VAL A 233 -36.81 16.27 -15.07
CA VAL A 233 -37.64 15.93 -16.22
C VAL A 233 -38.79 16.89 -16.06
N VAL A 234 -38.84 17.92 -16.91
CA VAL A 234 -39.96 18.84 -16.97
C VAL A 234 -41.12 17.89 -17.13
N ASP A 235 -41.97 17.79 -16.10
CA ASP A 235 -43.14 16.92 -16.16
C ASP A 235 -43.74 17.15 -17.53
N PRO A 236 -43.93 16.08 -18.34
CA PRO A 236 -44.34 16.22 -19.73
C PRO A 236 -45.51 17.19 -19.73
N GLN A 237 -45.27 18.39 -20.25
CA GLN A 237 -46.23 19.47 -20.19
C GLN A 237 -47.51 18.87 -20.78
N PRO A 238 -48.65 18.86 -20.06
CA PRO A 238 -49.85 18.18 -20.53
C PRO A 238 -50.11 18.70 -21.94
N PHE A 239 -50.09 17.78 -22.90
CA PHE A 239 -50.22 18.08 -24.31
C PHE A 239 -51.51 18.87 -24.48
N GLN A 240 -51.42 20.20 -24.63
CA GLN A 240 -52.60 20.98 -24.93
C GLN A 240 -53.05 20.53 -26.33
N PRO A 241 -54.26 19.97 -26.47
CA PRO A 241 -54.75 19.56 -27.78
C PRO A 241 -54.81 20.81 -28.65
N THR A 242 -53.88 20.90 -29.60
CA THR A 242 -53.99 21.86 -30.68
C THR A 242 -55.17 21.41 -31.51
N ASN A 243 -56.19 22.26 -31.64
CA ASN A 243 -57.42 21.98 -32.38
C ASN A 243 -57.10 21.29 -33.71
N ALA A 244 -57.71 20.13 -33.92
CA ALA A 244 -57.55 19.32 -35.11
C ALA A 244 -57.91 20.13 -36.36
N THR A 245 -56.92 20.45 -37.19
CA THR A 245 -57.17 20.71 -38.61
C THR A 245 -56.99 19.38 -39.32
N THR A 246 -58.12 18.81 -39.72
CA THR A 246 -58.24 17.54 -40.45
C THR A 246 -57.39 17.56 -41.72
N ILE A 247 -56.32 16.76 -41.75
CA ILE A 247 -55.72 16.30 -43.01
C ILE A 247 -55.66 14.78 -42.95
N THR A 248 -56.52 14.16 -43.75
CA THR A 248 -56.60 12.73 -44.01
C THR A 248 -55.37 12.29 -44.81
N THR A 249 -54.53 11.41 -44.27
CA THR A 249 -53.61 10.61 -45.09
C THR A 249 -53.42 9.24 -44.46
N GLN A 250 -53.69 8.19 -45.26
CA GLN A 250 -53.62 6.78 -44.91
C GLN A 250 -52.19 6.21 -44.97
N HIS A 251 -52.04 5.04 -44.33
CA HIS A 251 -50.97 4.02 -44.44
C HIS A 251 -49.66 4.32 -43.69
N GLN A 252 -48.95 3.36 -43.08
CA GLN A 252 -48.88 1.90 -43.27
C GLN A 252 -48.25 1.27 -42.00
N GLY A 253 -48.62 0.03 -41.67
CA GLY A 253 -48.10 -0.68 -40.50
C GLY A 253 -46.61 -1.02 -40.61
N GLN A 254 -45.82 -0.66 -39.59
CA GLN A 254 -44.44 -1.11 -39.42
C GLN A 254 -44.32 -2.06 -38.24
N ALA A 255 -43.78 -3.24 -38.54
CA ALA A 255 -43.54 -4.33 -37.61
C ALA A 255 -42.49 -3.94 -36.55
N TYR A 256 -42.80 -4.29 -35.30
CA TYR A 256 -41.96 -4.09 -34.13
C TYR A 256 -40.74 -5.03 -34.21
N GLN A 257 -39.54 -4.48 -34.38
CA GLN A 257 -38.30 -5.25 -34.18
C GLN A 257 -37.87 -5.16 -32.70
N PRO A 258 -37.50 -6.28 -32.06
CA PRO A 258 -36.99 -6.28 -30.70
C PRO A 258 -35.64 -5.55 -30.65
N GLN A 259 -35.60 -4.42 -29.95
CA GLN A 259 -34.37 -3.70 -29.66
C GLN A 259 -33.51 -4.53 -28.71
N ILE A 260 -32.54 -5.25 -29.28
CA ILE A 260 -31.41 -5.79 -28.54
C ILE A 260 -30.71 -4.59 -27.92
N ALA A 261 -30.61 -4.55 -26.58
CA ALA A 261 -29.94 -3.51 -25.82
C ALA A 261 -28.42 -3.57 -26.08
N THR A 262 -28.00 -3.17 -27.27
CA THR A 262 -26.62 -2.85 -27.60
C THR A 262 -26.26 -1.59 -26.82
N CYS A 263 -25.17 -1.66 -26.04
CA CYS A 263 -24.60 -0.47 -25.41
C CYS A 263 -24.46 0.60 -26.49
N PRO A 264 -25.00 1.82 -26.28
CA PRO A 264 -24.99 2.84 -27.32
C PRO A 264 -23.53 3.08 -27.74
N PRO A 265 -23.21 2.96 -29.04
CA PRO A 265 -21.87 3.26 -29.52
C PRO A 265 -21.53 4.67 -29.08
N PHE A 266 -20.27 4.87 -28.71
CA PHE A 266 -19.69 6.13 -28.27
C PHE A 266 -20.03 7.21 -29.30
N VAL A 267 -21.09 7.98 -29.08
CA VAL A 267 -21.46 9.09 -29.95
C VAL A 267 -20.34 10.11 -29.80
N GLN A 268 -19.46 10.16 -30.79
CA GLN A 268 -18.47 11.22 -30.95
C GLN A 268 -19.28 12.52 -31.04
N GLN A 269 -19.28 13.27 -29.94
CA GLN A 269 -19.97 14.55 -29.86
C GLN A 269 -19.23 15.51 -30.81
N GLN A 270 -19.71 15.58 -32.04
CA GLN A 270 -19.22 16.50 -33.06
C GLN A 270 -19.53 17.91 -32.54
N GLN A 271 -18.48 18.61 -32.10
CA GLN A 271 -18.58 20.01 -31.66
C GLN A 271 -19.16 20.84 -32.82
N PRO A 272 -20.24 21.60 -32.62
CA PRO A 272 -20.69 22.56 -33.60
C PRO A 272 -19.59 23.60 -33.81
N GLY A 273 -19.17 23.76 -35.05
CA GLY A 273 -18.17 24.74 -35.45
C GLY A 273 -18.59 26.15 -35.04
N SER A 274 -17.77 26.77 -34.20
CA SER A 274 -17.81 28.22 -33.98
C SER A 274 -17.04 28.90 -35.10
N SER A 275 -17.79 29.49 -36.03
CA SER A 275 -17.32 30.41 -37.04
C SER A 275 -16.68 31.65 -36.40
N GLN A 276 -15.48 31.96 -36.90
CA GLN A 276 -14.87 33.29 -37.10
C GLN A 276 -15.40 34.49 -36.30
N ILE A 277 -14.54 35.05 -35.44
CA ILE A 277 -14.35 36.51 -35.35
C ILE A 277 -12.84 36.77 -35.27
N SER A 278 -12.32 37.40 -36.33
CA SER A 278 -11.03 38.06 -36.37
C SER A 278 -11.13 39.43 -35.67
N GLN A 279 -10.17 39.78 -34.81
CA GLN A 279 -9.42 41.05 -34.90
C GLN A 279 -8.41 41.20 -33.74
N GLN A 280 -7.14 41.32 -34.13
CA GLN A 280 -6.26 42.44 -33.76
C GLN A 280 -5.85 42.58 -32.28
N GLN A 281 -4.61 42.14 -31.96
CA GLN A 281 -3.63 43.06 -31.36
C GLN A 281 -2.19 42.54 -31.45
N GLN A 282 -1.35 43.44 -31.98
CA GLN A 282 0.10 43.39 -32.05
C GLN A 282 0.71 43.38 -30.64
N GLY A 283 1.89 42.79 -30.48
CA GLY A 283 2.76 43.21 -29.38
C GLY A 283 3.87 42.24 -28.96
N ILE A 284 5.07 42.49 -29.51
CA ILE A 284 6.35 42.47 -28.78
C ILE A 284 6.90 41.09 -28.37
N TYR A 285 7.88 40.63 -29.15
CA TYR A 285 8.88 39.63 -28.75
C TYR A 285 9.95 40.27 -27.85
N PRO A 286 10.43 39.54 -26.83
CA PRO A 286 11.83 39.63 -26.43
C PRO A 286 12.58 38.31 -26.66
N SER A 287 13.58 38.40 -27.54
CA SER A 287 14.97 37.98 -27.34
C SER A 287 15.24 36.66 -26.60
N LEU A 288 15.63 35.66 -27.37
CA LEU A 288 16.43 34.51 -26.92
C LEU A 288 17.72 34.99 -26.22
N SER A 289 17.92 34.60 -24.97
CA SER A 289 19.22 34.60 -24.32
C SER A 289 19.77 33.18 -24.27
N ASN A 290 20.94 33.04 -24.90
CA ASN A 290 21.82 31.89 -24.88
C ASN A 290 22.07 31.38 -23.46
N PHE A 291 21.79 30.11 -23.21
CA PHE A 291 22.37 29.39 -22.07
C PHE A 291 23.51 28.52 -22.60
N ASN A 292 24.73 28.98 -22.34
CA ASN A 292 25.95 28.21 -22.49
C ASN A 292 25.96 27.06 -21.47
N GLU A 293 26.07 25.83 -21.95
CA GLU A 293 26.54 24.68 -21.17
C GLU A 293 28.07 24.77 -21.02
N PRO A 294 28.63 24.74 -19.79
CA PRO A 294 30.01 24.34 -19.58
C PRO A 294 30.10 22.81 -19.50
N GLY A 295 31.07 22.27 -20.25
CA GLY A 295 31.30 20.84 -20.42
C GLY A 295 31.82 20.08 -19.19
N PRO A 296 32.08 18.77 -19.36
CA PRO A 296 32.47 17.87 -18.29
C PRO A 296 33.97 17.99 -17.97
N SER A 297 34.29 18.35 -16.72
CA SER A 297 35.61 18.14 -16.15
C SER A 297 35.75 16.69 -15.69
N GLY A 298 36.78 16.03 -16.20
CA GLY A 298 37.13 14.65 -15.86
C GLY A 298 37.93 14.48 -14.57
N THR A 299 38.26 13.20 -14.35
CA THR A 299 39.44 12.65 -13.66
C THR A 299 39.61 12.85 -12.15
N ASN A 300 39.62 11.72 -11.42
CA ASN A 300 40.73 11.18 -10.58
C ASN A 300 40.22 9.82 -10.02
N LYS A 301 40.76 8.64 -10.31
CA LYS A 301 42.10 8.06 -10.04
C LYS A 301 42.64 8.39 -8.64
N PHE A 302 42.43 7.49 -7.69
CA PHE A 302 43.25 7.08 -6.54
C PHE A 302 42.44 5.92 -5.91
N GLY A 303 42.96 4.79 -5.44
CA GLY A 303 44.30 4.26 -5.20
C GLY A 303 44.06 2.96 -4.42
#